data_AF-A0A8T3U1T5-F1
#
_entry.id   AF-A0A8T3U1T5-F1
#
_cell.length_a   1.000
_cell.length_b   1.000
_cell.length_c   1.000
_cell.angle_alpha   90.00
_cell.angle_beta   90.00
_cell.angle_gamma   90.00
#
_symmetry.space_group_name_H-M   'P 1'
#
loop_
_entity.id
_entity.type
_entity.pdbx_description
1 polymer ?
#
loop_
_entity_poly.entity_id
_entity_poly.type
_entity_poly.pdbx_seq_one_letter_code
_entity_poly.pdbx_strand_id
1 'polypeptide(L)'
;MIGGGGQLTKLSEATMAAYNEVLPAVWSHGNPVDIIGDAPPDRYARALEIAAADPAAQGMLVILTSQAMTDPTRTAQELVSYAHVAGKLVLASWMGG
;
A
#
# COMPACT_ATOMS: atom_id res chain seq x y z
N MET A 1 -16.04 -3.40 -2.20
CA MET A 1 -14.80 -3.89 -2.86
C MET A 1 -14.67 -5.38 -2.61
N ILE A 2 -14.29 -6.16 -3.62
CA ILE A 2 -14.48 -7.62 -3.75
C ILE A 2 -15.94 -8.07 -3.71
N GLY A 3 -16.65 -7.90 -2.59
CA GLY A 3 -18.10 -8.17 -2.52
C GLY A 3 -18.97 -7.26 -3.42
N GLY A 4 -18.37 -6.21 -4.00
CA GLY A 4 -19.01 -5.28 -4.95
C GLY A 4 -18.42 -5.34 -6.37
N GLY A 5 -17.74 -6.42 -6.74
CA GLY A 5 -17.21 -6.64 -8.10
C GLY A 5 -15.78 -6.18 -8.38
N GLY A 6 -15.10 -5.55 -7.41
CA GLY A 6 -13.66 -5.27 -7.52
C GLY A 6 -12.81 -6.54 -7.45
N GLN A 7 -11.66 -6.58 -8.13
CA GLN A 7 -10.76 -7.74 -8.13
C GLN A 7 -9.37 -7.35 -7.64
N LEU A 8 -8.66 -8.30 -7.03
CA LEU A 8 -7.27 -8.09 -6.67
C LEU A 8 -6.41 -8.16 -7.93
N THR A 9 -5.75 -7.06 -8.25
CA THR A 9 -4.78 -6.99 -9.34
C THR A 9 -3.67 -8.00 -9.12
N LYS A 10 -3.35 -8.79 -10.16
CA LYS A 10 -2.13 -9.60 -10.20
C LYS A 10 -0.94 -8.66 -10.38
N LEU A 11 -0.05 -8.64 -9.39
CA LEU A 11 1.16 -7.82 -9.44
C LEU A 11 2.06 -8.24 -10.60
N SER A 12 2.63 -7.26 -11.30
CA SER A 12 3.63 -7.54 -12.33
C SER A 12 4.90 -8.14 -11.72
N GLU A 13 5.70 -8.86 -12.51
CA GLU A 13 7.00 -9.40 -12.05
C GLU A 13 7.95 -8.27 -11.61
N ALA A 14 7.93 -7.14 -12.31
CA ALA A 14 8.71 -5.96 -11.95
C ALA A 14 8.27 -5.36 -10.61
N THR A 15 6.97 -5.29 -10.37
CA THR A 15 6.38 -4.82 -9.11
C THR A 15 6.72 -5.76 -7.96
N MET A 16 6.64 -7.08 -8.18
CA MET A 16 7.08 -8.09 -7.21
C MET A 16 8.56 -7.95 -6.86
N ALA A 17 9.43 -7.74 -7.86
CA ALA A 17 10.85 -7.52 -7.64
C ALA A 17 11.11 -6.25 -6.82
N ALA A 18 10.46 -5.13 -7.17
CA ALA A 18 10.58 -3.88 -6.43
C ALA A 18 10.13 -4.02 -4.96
N TYR A 19 9.05 -4.76 -4.69
CA TYR A 19 8.63 -5.03 -3.32
C TYR A 19 9.63 -5.89 -2.55
N ASN A 20 10.23 -6.90 -3.20
CA ASN A 20 11.24 -7.75 -2.56
C ASN A 20 12.50 -7.00 -2.13
N GLU A 21 12.80 -5.87 -2.76
CA GLU A 21 13.95 -5.03 -2.40
C GLU A 21 13.67 -4.13 -1.19
N VAL A 22 12.42 -3.69 -1.01
CA VAL A 22 12.07 -2.67 0.02
C VAL A 22 11.31 -3.23 1.22
N LEU A 23 10.64 -4.37 1.07
CA LEU A 23 9.87 -4.99 2.14
C LEU A 23 10.68 -6.08 2.87
N PRO A 24 10.41 -6.30 4.17
CA PRO A 24 11.02 -7.41 4.90
C PRO A 24 10.72 -8.75 4.21
N ALA A 25 11.65 -9.71 4.27
CA ALA A 25 11.53 -11.00 3.58
C ALA A 25 10.23 -11.79 3.89
N VAL A 26 9.61 -11.51 5.04
CA VAL A 26 8.39 -12.15 5.55
C VAL A 26 7.08 -11.50 5.05
N TRP A 27 7.14 -10.53 4.14
CA TRP A 27 5.95 -9.93 3.54
C TRP A 27 5.12 -10.94 2.74
N SER A 28 3.90 -10.58 2.34
CA SER A 28 2.94 -11.53 1.76
C SER A 28 3.32 -12.11 0.39
N HIS A 29 4.25 -11.50 -0.35
CA HIS A 29 4.60 -11.86 -1.74
C HIS A 29 3.39 -11.92 -2.68
N GLY A 30 2.41 -11.04 -2.46
CA GLY A 30 1.17 -11.05 -3.23
C GLY A 30 0.29 -9.83 -3.02
N ASN A 31 -0.97 -9.95 -3.44
CA ASN A 31 -2.01 -8.94 -3.23
C ASN A 31 -3.13 -9.57 -2.38
N PRO A 32 -3.40 -9.08 -1.15
CA PRO A 32 -2.89 -7.85 -0.52
C PRO A 32 -1.39 -7.84 -0.21
N VAL A 33 -0.76 -6.67 -0.33
CA VAL A 33 0.64 -6.42 0.04
C VAL A 33 0.71 -6.18 1.55
N ASP A 34 1.20 -7.15 2.31
CA ASP A 34 1.40 -7.01 3.75
C ASP A 34 2.77 -6.39 4.04
N ILE A 35 2.79 -5.11 4.44
CA ILE A 35 4.01 -4.36 4.72
C ILE A 35 4.53 -4.52 6.17
N ILE A 36 3.93 -5.43 6.94
CA ILE A 36 4.23 -5.76 8.33
C ILE A 36 3.78 -4.67 9.32
N GLY A 37 3.25 -5.11 10.48
CA GLY A 37 2.55 -4.24 11.44
C GLY A 37 3.38 -3.12 12.08
N ASP A 38 4.70 -3.24 12.06
CA ASP A 38 5.64 -2.22 12.56
C ASP A 38 6.05 -1.20 11.50
N ALA A 39 5.35 -1.16 10.36
CA ALA A 39 5.70 -0.32 9.23
C ALA A 39 5.80 1.18 9.59
N PRO A 40 6.99 1.79 9.45
CA PRO A 40 7.14 3.23 9.58
C PRO A 40 6.49 3.94 8.37
N PRO A 41 6.22 5.26 8.48
CA PRO A 41 5.60 6.06 7.42
C PRO A 41 6.25 5.92 6.04
N ASP A 42 7.58 5.85 5.99
CA ASP A 42 8.35 5.73 4.75
C ASP A 42 8.10 4.38 4.05
N ARG A 43 7.90 3.30 4.82
CA ARG A 43 7.56 1.98 4.24
C ARG A 43 6.18 2.01 3.55
N TYR A 44 5.20 2.71 4.14
CA TYR A 44 3.91 2.95 3.49
C TYR A 44 4.08 3.76 2.20
N ALA A 45 4.85 4.83 2.23
CA ALA A 45 5.10 5.69 1.06
C ALA A 45 5.75 4.90 -0.09
N ARG A 46 6.81 4.14 0.20
CA ARG A 46 7.49 3.30 -0.82
C ARG A 46 6.60 2.21 -1.37
N ALA A 47 5.82 1.56 -0.52
CA ALA A 47 4.90 0.54 -0.98
C ALA A 47 3.84 1.12 -1.92
N LEU A 48 3.30 2.30 -1.59
CA LEU A 48 2.32 2.98 -2.42
C LEU A 48 2.92 3.47 -3.75
N GLU A 49 4.16 3.97 -3.74
CA GLU A 49 4.89 4.38 -4.93
C GLU A 49 5.08 3.21 -5.91
N ILE A 50 5.47 2.04 -5.40
CA ILE A 50 5.64 0.82 -6.21
C ILE A 50 4.29 0.37 -6.80
N ALA A 51 3.21 0.38 -6.00
CA ALA A 51 1.86 0.10 -6.50
C ALA A 51 1.41 1.11 -7.57
N ALA A 52 1.71 2.39 -7.37
CA ALA A 52 1.39 3.47 -8.28
C ALA A 52 2.13 3.34 -9.62
N ALA A 53 3.30 2.71 -9.65
CA ALA A 53 4.04 2.43 -10.87
C ALA A 53 3.56 1.18 -11.64
N ASP A 54 2.82 0.26 -11.01
CA ASP A 54 2.36 -0.98 -11.67
C ASP A 54 1.27 -0.66 -12.73
N PRO A 55 1.50 -0.92 -14.03
CA PRO A 55 0.49 -0.64 -15.06
C PRO A 55 -0.79 -1.48 -14.91
N ALA A 56 -0.75 -2.61 -14.20
CA ALA A 56 -1.92 -3.44 -13.92
C ALA A 56 -2.78 -2.87 -12.77
N ALA A 57 -2.23 -1.99 -11.93
CA ALA A 57 -2.96 -1.41 -10.81
C ALA A 57 -3.85 -0.25 -11.28
N GLN A 58 -5.17 -0.41 -11.13
CA GLN A 58 -6.18 0.60 -11.48
C GLN A 58 -6.57 1.48 -10.29
N GLY A 59 -6.22 1.05 -9.08
CA GLY A 59 -6.41 1.78 -7.85
C GLY A 59 -5.78 1.05 -6.67
N MET A 60 -5.64 1.76 -5.55
CA MET A 60 -5.05 1.26 -4.32
C MET A 60 -6.00 1.49 -3.16
N LEU A 61 -6.09 0.50 -2.27
CA LEU A 61 -6.69 0.64 -0.96
C LEU A 61 -5.59 0.52 0.09
N VAL A 62 -5.29 1.63 0.76
CA VAL A 62 -4.36 1.65 1.89
C VAL A 62 -5.13 1.39 3.16
N ILE A 63 -4.75 0.35 3.88
CA ILE A 63 -5.34 -0.03 5.17
C ILE A 63 -4.26 0.17 6.24
N LEU A 64 -4.55 0.99 7.23
CA LEU A 64 -3.70 1.18 8.40
C LEU A 64 -4.52 0.82 9.64
N THR A 65 -4.04 -0.13 10.44
CA THR A 65 -4.56 -0.39 11.78
C THR A 65 -3.62 0.25 12.79
N SER A 66 -4.14 1.05 13.73
CA SER A 66 -3.27 1.69 14.73
C SER A 66 -2.68 0.61 15.63
N GLN A 67 -1.38 0.36 15.50
CA GLN A 67 -0.61 -0.46 16.45
C GLN A 67 0.17 0.47 17.36
N ALA A 68 0.57 -0.01 18.55
CA ALA A 68 1.18 0.81 19.60
C ALA A 68 2.44 1.59 19.16
N MET A 69 3.07 1.18 18.05
CA MET A 69 4.30 1.75 17.52
C MET A 69 4.10 2.54 16.21
N THR A 70 2.87 2.66 15.70
CA THR A 70 2.58 3.33 14.43
C THR A 70 2.27 4.82 14.65
N ASP A 71 2.76 5.71 13.79
CA ASP A 71 2.36 7.12 13.74
C ASP A 71 1.36 7.33 12.59
N PRO A 72 0.04 7.16 12.82
CA PRO A 72 -0.97 7.22 11.77
C PRO A 72 -1.07 8.59 11.11
N THR A 73 -0.78 9.67 11.87
CA THR A 73 -0.85 11.05 11.37
C THR A 73 0.30 11.32 10.42
N ARG A 74 1.53 10.97 10.82
CA ARG A 74 2.69 11.13 9.96
C ARG A 74 2.59 10.26 8.71
N THR A 75 2.10 9.01 8.83
CA THR A 75 1.82 8.17 7.66
C THR A 75 0.82 8.84 6.72
N ALA A 76 -0.29 9.39 7.23
CA ALA A 76 -1.23 10.10 6.39
C ALA A 76 -0.58 11.31 5.67
N GLN A 77 0.23 12.10 6.39
CA GLN A 77 0.94 13.26 5.81
C GLN A 77 1.92 12.85 4.70
N GLU A 78 2.67 11.76 4.87
CA GLU A 78 3.59 11.26 3.84
C GLU A 78 2.83 10.72 2.62
N LEU A 79 1.64 10.15 2.82
CA LEU A 79 0.83 9.59 1.74
C LEU A 79 0.04 10.63 0.94
N VAL A 80 -0.14 11.87 1.44
CA VAL A 80 -0.87 12.94 0.73
C VAL A 80 -0.27 13.24 -0.64
N SER A 81 1.06 13.17 -0.80
CA SER A 81 1.73 13.38 -2.09
C SER A 81 1.33 12.34 -3.14
N TYR A 82 0.91 11.15 -2.70
CA TYR A 82 0.46 10.04 -3.53
C TYR A 82 -1.08 9.97 -3.66
N ALA A 83 -1.82 10.91 -3.06
CA ALA A 83 -3.27 10.97 -3.21
C ALA A 83 -3.71 11.30 -4.66
N HIS A 84 -2.80 11.90 -5.45
CA HIS A 84 -3.02 12.27 -6.84
C HIS A 84 -2.08 11.50 -7.78
N VAL A 85 -2.21 10.18 -7.82
CA VAL A 85 -1.57 9.38 -8.87
C VAL A 85 -2.42 9.48 -10.13
N ALA A 86 -1.82 9.95 -11.23
CA ALA A 86 -2.52 10.20 -12.49
C ALA A 86 -3.30 8.94 -12.94
N GLY A 87 -4.63 9.07 -13.01
CA GLY A 87 -5.51 8.00 -13.51
C GLY A 87 -5.75 6.82 -12.56
N LYS A 88 -5.30 6.87 -11.30
CA LYS A 88 -5.50 5.80 -10.32
C LYS A 88 -6.21 6.31 -9.06
N LEU A 89 -7.23 5.57 -8.62
CA LEU A 89 -7.95 5.88 -7.38
C LEU A 89 -7.14 5.41 -6.17
N VAL A 90 -6.92 6.29 -5.19
CA VAL A 90 -6.36 5.92 -3.89
C VAL A 90 -7.43 6.07 -2.80
N LEU A 91 -7.74 4.97 -2.12
CA LEU A 91 -8.63 4.93 -0.98
C LEU A 91 -7.83 4.64 0.29
N ALA A 92 -8.29 5.22 1.40
CA ALA A 92 -7.62 5.16 2.68
C ALA A 92 -8.58 4.69 3.77
N SER A 93 -8.20 3.66 4.53
CA SER A 93 -8.93 3.16 5.71
C SER A 93 -8.02 3.13 6.93
N TRP A 94 -8.14 4.14 7.78
CA TRP A 94 -7.40 4.25 9.04
C TRP A 94 -8.33 3.72 10.13
N MET A 95 -8.04 2.52 10.60
CA MET A 95 -8.83 1.81 11.59
C MET A 95 -8.13 1.87 12.95
N GLY A 96 -8.77 2.51 13.92
CA GLY A 96 -8.22 2.72 15.25
C GLY A 96 -8.79 3.97 15.91
N GLY A 97 -8.53 4.10 17.22
CA GLY A 97 -9.00 5.17 18.10
C GLY A 97 -8.70 4.85 19.56
#